data_AF-A0A5F1XQM8-F1
#
_entry.id   AF-A0A5F1XQM8-F1
#
_cell.length_a   1.000
_cell.length_b   1.000
_cell.length_c   1.000
_cell.angle_alpha   90.00
_cell.angle_beta   90.00
_cell.angle_gamma   90.00
#
_symmetry.space_group_name_H-M   'P 1'
#
loop_
_entity.id
_entity.type
_entity.pdbx_description
1 polymer ?
#
loop_
_entity_poly.entity_id
_entity_poly.type
_entity_poly.pdbx_seq_one_letter_code
_entity_poly.pdbx_strand_id
1 'polypeptide(L)'
;MKNVFALAGIALLVLMPAVLGAQLAGPPDEEKAKKDVQIHWLKKNVGDKIQSIESNGEPVLIENSKSNADILYKFPFLVTTKRKDGSITRTEVGANYVFVRTKGWLFSELGFGKNIVLSDPGKESPDKEVALKLIEDGLLQDRWKGKTIENLKIGEPMAGSDMETHWYRYSGEYEVVDYNVRYACSNLIVRLFKDDSSATEWKLDWKEKGICRQAAGNNPNESASP
;
A
#
# COMPACT_ATOMS: atom_id res chain seq x y z
N MET A 1 7.54 52.38 -37.81
CA MET A 1 7.63 50.94 -37.47
C MET A 1 9.01 50.63 -36.87
N LYS A 2 9.24 50.91 -35.57
CA LYS A 2 10.51 50.56 -34.89
C LYS A 2 10.36 50.07 -33.43
N ASN A 3 9.14 50.09 -32.86
CA ASN A 3 8.97 49.86 -31.41
C ASN A 3 8.26 48.54 -31.05
N VAL A 4 7.90 47.69 -32.02
CA VAL A 4 7.14 46.46 -31.75
C VAL A 4 8.06 45.24 -31.52
N PHE A 5 9.32 45.30 -31.95
CA PHE A 5 10.30 44.20 -31.77
C PHE A 5 11.03 44.23 -30.41
N ALA A 6 10.98 45.34 -29.67
CA ALA A 6 11.67 45.46 -28.38
C ALA A 6 10.92 44.74 -27.23
N LEU A 7 9.58 44.65 -27.31
CA LEU A 7 8.76 44.05 -26.25
C LEU A 7 8.77 42.51 -26.27
N ALA A 8 8.90 41.89 -27.44
CA ALA A 8 9.01 40.43 -27.56
C ALA A 8 10.38 39.90 -27.06
N GLY A 9 11.46 40.67 -27.22
CA GLY A 9 12.79 40.31 -26.74
C GLY A 9 12.94 40.37 -25.21
N ILE A 10 12.20 41.26 -24.55
CA ILE A 10 12.25 41.41 -23.08
C ILE A 10 11.44 40.32 -22.38
N ALA A 11 10.32 39.86 -22.96
CA ALA A 11 9.51 38.78 -22.40
C ALA A 11 10.24 37.41 -22.40
N LEU A 12 11.09 37.16 -23.41
CA LEU A 12 11.87 35.92 -23.50
C LEU A 12 13.03 35.86 -22.47
N LEU A 13 13.59 37.01 -22.10
CA LEU A 13 14.70 37.14 -21.15
C LEU A 13 14.27 37.01 -19.67
N VAL A 14 12.98 37.21 -19.36
CA VAL A 14 12.46 37.12 -17.98
C VAL A 14 12.01 35.71 -17.61
N LEU A 15 11.64 34.86 -18.58
CA LEU A 15 11.19 33.48 -18.34
C LEU A 15 12.34 32.46 -18.25
N MET A 16 13.47 32.70 -18.91
CA MET A 16 14.61 31.76 -18.88
C MET A 16 15.26 31.53 -17.50
N PRO A 17 15.39 32.53 -16.58
CA PRO A 17 16.10 32.32 -15.32
C PRO A 17 15.39 31.36 -14.35
N ALA A 18 14.06 31.30 -14.37
CA ALA A 18 13.30 30.46 -13.44
C ALA A 18 13.36 28.98 -13.85
N VAL A 19 13.19 28.69 -15.14
CA VAL A 19 13.25 27.32 -15.69
C VAL A 19 14.66 26.74 -15.55
N LEU A 20 15.70 27.54 -15.83
CA LEU A 20 17.09 27.15 -15.58
C LEU A 20 17.35 26.88 -14.09
N GLY A 21 16.86 27.74 -13.19
CA GLY A 21 17.03 27.56 -11.74
C GLY A 21 16.40 26.28 -11.21
N ALA A 22 15.20 25.93 -11.69
CA ALA A 22 14.51 24.69 -11.31
C ALA A 22 15.20 23.44 -11.89
N GLN A 23 15.69 23.51 -13.14
CA GLN A 23 16.46 22.42 -13.75
C GLN A 23 17.80 22.18 -13.05
N LEU A 24 18.47 23.25 -12.60
CA LEU A 24 19.73 23.20 -11.84
C LEU A 24 19.56 22.68 -10.41
N ALA A 25 18.43 22.97 -9.76
CA ALA A 25 18.15 22.52 -8.40
C ALA A 25 17.77 21.02 -8.31
N GLY A 26 17.44 20.40 -9.45
CA GLY A 26 16.88 19.05 -9.50
C GLY A 26 15.44 19.00 -8.96
N PRO A 27 14.69 17.91 -9.20
CA PRO A 27 13.36 17.75 -8.65
C PRO A 27 13.39 17.64 -7.12
N PRO A 28 12.28 17.92 -6.41
CA PRO A 28 12.16 17.57 -5.00
C PRO A 28 12.37 16.06 -4.79
N ASP A 29 12.77 15.66 -3.59
CA ASP A 29 12.90 14.25 -3.24
C ASP A 29 11.52 13.59 -3.01
N GLU A 30 11.29 12.41 -3.57
CA GLU A 30 10.01 11.70 -3.47
C GLU A 30 9.75 11.22 -2.03
N GLU A 31 10.78 10.77 -1.31
CA GLU A 31 10.64 10.36 0.09
C GLU A 31 10.29 11.56 0.99
N LYS A 32 10.84 12.74 0.70
CA LYS A 32 10.39 13.99 1.31
C LYS A 32 8.92 14.28 0.98
N ALA A 33 8.50 14.12 -0.28
CA ALA A 33 7.10 14.32 -0.67
C ALA A 33 6.13 13.37 0.05
N LYS A 34 6.53 12.11 0.23
CA LYS A 34 5.78 11.11 1.00
C LYS A 34 5.61 11.53 2.46
N LYS A 35 6.66 12.04 3.10
CA LYS A 35 6.60 12.59 4.47
C LYS A 35 5.71 13.82 4.56
N ASP A 36 5.80 14.73 3.59
CA ASP A 36 4.96 15.92 3.56
C ASP A 36 3.47 15.53 3.39
N VAL A 37 3.15 14.53 2.55
CA VAL A 37 1.79 13.95 2.46
C VAL A 37 1.34 13.43 3.82
N GLN A 38 2.15 12.64 4.52
CA GLN A 38 1.79 12.11 5.83
C GLN A 38 1.48 13.22 6.84
N ILE A 39 2.36 14.23 6.95
CA ILE A 39 2.20 15.35 7.89
C ILE A 39 0.94 16.16 7.56
N HIS A 40 0.79 16.58 6.31
CA HIS A 40 -0.31 17.44 5.89
C HIS A 40 -1.66 16.71 5.86
N TRP A 41 -1.67 15.40 5.57
CA TRP A 41 -2.86 14.57 5.66
C TRP A 41 -3.36 14.49 7.10
N LEU A 42 -2.50 14.10 8.05
CA LEU A 42 -2.89 13.93 9.46
C LEU A 42 -3.33 15.25 10.10
N LYS A 43 -2.79 16.37 9.64
CA LYS A 43 -3.25 17.70 10.04
C LYS A 43 -4.65 18.03 9.52
N LYS A 44 -4.98 17.61 8.29
CA LYS A 44 -6.26 17.92 7.64
C LYS A 44 -7.37 16.94 8.05
N ASN A 45 -7.04 15.66 8.21
CA ASN A 45 -7.97 14.57 8.49
C ASN A 45 -7.72 14.01 9.90
N VAL A 46 -8.04 14.81 10.92
CA VAL A 46 -7.77 14.46 12.31
C VAL A 46 -8.56 13.21 12.72
N GLY A 47 -7.85 12.19 13.19
CA GLY A 47 -8.42 10.91 13.60
C GLY A 47 -8.31 9.80 12.56
N ASP A 48 -7.88 10.11 11.34
CA ASP A 48 -7.51 9.09 10.36
C ASP A 48 -6.18 8.43 10.72
N LYS A 49 -6.06 7.14 10.43
CA LYS A 49 -4.81 6.38 10.49
C LYS A 49 -4.39 6.01 9.08
N ILE A 50 -3.23 6.51 8.65
CA ILE A 50 -2.64 6.13 7.36
C ILE A 50 -2.12 4.70 7.45
N GLN A 51 -2.55 3.84 6.53
CA GLN A 51 -2.10 2.45 6.39
C GLN A 51 -0.97 2.33 5.38
N SER A 52 -1.11 2.95 4.20
CA SER A 52 -0.07 2.99 3.17
C SER A 52 -0.06 4.31 2.40
N ILE A 53 1.11 4.68 1.88
CA ILE A 53 1.30 5.73 0.88
C ILE A 53 2.16 5.12 -0.22
N GLU A 54 1.60 5.02 -1.42
CA GLU A 54 2.21 4.40 -2.60
C GLU A 54 2.32 5.42 -3.73
N SER A 55 3.40 5.38 -4.50
CA SER A 55 3.57 6.24 -5.68
C SER A 55 2.54 5.85 -6.74
N ASN A 56 1.88 6.85 -7.35
CA ASN A 56 0.79 6.66 -8.29
C ASN A 56 1.11 7.24 -9.67
N GLY A 57 2.32 6.95 -10.16
CA GLY A 57 2.83 7.44 -11.43
C GLY A 57 4.06 8.32 -11.29
N GLU A 58 4.56 8.79 -12.42
CA GLU A 58 5.74 9.64 -12.46
C GLU A 58 5.42 11.08 -11.99
N PRO A 59 6.34 11.74 -11.29
CA PRO A 59 6.17 13.14 -10.93
C PRO A 59 6.12 14.04 -12.16
N VAL A 60 5.28 15.08 -12.12
CA VAL A 60 5.02 15.95 -13.28
C VAL A 60 5.43 17.39 -12.98
N LEU A 61 6.24 17.96 -13.85
CA LEU A 61 6.52 19.39 -13.91
C LEU A 61 5.39 20.10 -14.68
N ILE A 62 4.77 21.08 -14.05
CA ILE A 62 3.68 21.88 -14.62
C ILE A 62 4.17 23.32 -14.73
N GLU A 63 4.38 23.77 -15.97
CA GLU A 63 4.72 25.16 -16.28
C GLU A 63 3.44 25.98 -16.47
N ASN A 64 3.23 26.98 -15.61
CA ASN A 64 2.05 27.84 -15.70
C ASN A 64 2.33 28.99 -16.68
N SER A 65 1.56 29.13 -17.76
CA SER A 65 1.83 30.08 -18.86
C SER A 65 1.55 31.56 -18.54
N LYS A 66 1.48 31.94 -17.25
CA LYS A 66 1.25 33.33 -16.81
C LYS A 66 2.57 34.01 -16.44
N SER A 67 2.63 35.33 -16.60
CA SER A 67 3.84 36.15 -16.48
C SER A 67 4.57 36.15 -15.12
N ASN A 68 4.01 35.49 -14.10
CA ASN A 68 4.63 35.20 -12.80
C ASN A 68 4.68 33.67 -12.57
N ALA A 69 5.18 32.93 -13.55
CA ALA A 69 5.10 31.47 -13.60
C ALA A 69 5.85 30.81 -12.43
N ASP A 70 5.13 30.55 -11.34
CA ASP A 70 5.48 29.63 -10.29
C ASP A 70 5.56 28.22 -10.92
N ILE A 71 6.78 27.72 -11.10
CA ILE A 71 7.03 26.37 -11.61
C ILE A 71 6.49 25.40 -10.55
N LEU A 72 5.56 24.54 -10.95
CA LEU A 72 4.93 23.58 -10.06
C LEU A 72 5.44 22.17 -10.33
N TYR A 73 5.72 21.42 -9.29
CA TYR A 73 6.11 20.01 -9.37
C TYR A 73 5.14 19.18 -8.55
N LYS A 74 4.55 18.16 -9.16
CA LYS A 74 3.50 17.34 -8.54
C LYS A 74 3.95 15.89 -8.42
N PHE A 75 3.94 15.36 -7.21
CA PHE A 75 4.09 13.92 -6.95
C PHE A 75 2.71 13.28 -6.76
N PRO A 76 2.32 12.34 -7.63
CA PRO A 76 1.09 11.59 -7.45
C PRO A 76 1.29 10.41 -6.49
N PHE A 77 0.38 10.28 -5.53
CA PHE A 77 0.35 9.20 -4.55
C PHE A 77 -1.06 8.59 -4.43
N LEU A 78 -1.13 7.34 -3.98
CA LEU A 78 -2.32 6.70 -3.45
C LEU A 78 -2.15 6.55 -1.95
N VAL A 79 -3.05 7.15 -1.19
CA VAL A 79 -3.06 7.08 0.28
C VAL A 79 -4.20 6.17 0.70
N THR A 80 -3.86 5.05 1.34
CA THR A 80 -4.83 4.17 1.97
C THR A 80 -4.95 4.54 3.45
N THR A 81 -6.13 4.93 3.90
CA THR A 81 -6.40 5.33 5.29
C THR A 81 -7.55 4.55 5.88
N LYS A 82 -7.44 4.24 7.18
CA LYS A 82 -8.57 3.91 8.03
C LYS A 82 -9.08 5.21 8.64
N ARG A 83 -10.31 5.58 8.31
CA ARG A 83 -10.96 6.78 8.80
C ARG A 83 -11.42 6.62 10.24
N LYS A 84 -11.71 7.75 10.89
CA LYS A 84 -12.25 7.76 12.26
C LYS A 84 -13.55 6.96 12.41
N ASP A 85 -14.36 6.91 11.36
CA ASP A 85 -15.60 6.11 11.34
C ASP A 85 -15.35 4.61 11.14
N GLY A 86 -14.09 4.19 10.95
CA GLY A 86 -13.71 2.80 10.71
C GLY A 86 -13.73 2.39 9.24
N SER A 87 -14.17 3.24 8.32
CA SER A 87 -14.08 2.92 6.88
C SER A 87 -12.63 2.94 6.40
N ILE A 88 -12.29 2.04 5.47
CA ILE A 88 -10.99 2.09 4.79
C ILE A 88 -11.20 2.74 3.43
N THR A 89 -10.43 3.79 3.15
CA THR A 89 -10.50 4.52 1.89
C THR A 89 -9.14 4.59 1.22
N ARG A 90 -9.13 4.51 -0.11
CA ARG A 90 -7.96 4.77 -0.94
C ARG A 90 -8.20 6.04 -1.75
N THR A 91 -7.38 7.05 -1.48
CA THR A 91 -7.52 8.39 -2.06
C THR A 91 -6.30 8.73 -2.91
N GLU A 92 -6.53 9.22 -4.12
CA GLU A 92 -5.49 9.84 -4.93
C GLU A 92 -5.09 11.19 -4.34
N VAL A 93 -3.80 11.40 -4.14
CA VAL A 93 -3.25 12.63 -3.56
C VAL A 93 -2.11 13.13 -4.43
N GLY A 94 -2.11 14.42 -4.75
CA GLY A 94 -0.98 15.11 -5.36
C GLY A 94 -0.26 15.98 -4.34
N ALA A 95 1.02 15.71 -4.07
CA ALA A 95 1.86 16.65 -3.32
C ALA A 95 2.41 17.70 -4.28
N ASN A 96 2.00 18.95 -4.12
CA ASN A 96 2.37 20.05 -5.00
C ASN A 96 3.52 20.86 -4.38
N TYR A 97 4.56 21.12 -5.17
CA TYR A 97 5.68 21.97 -4.82
C TYR A 97 5.77 23.16 -5.75
N VAL A 98 6.20 24.30 -5.23
CA VAL A 98 6.48 25.51 -6.00
C VAL A 98 7.96 25.83 -5.94
N PHE A 99 8.58 26.18 -7.07
CA PHE A 99 9.96 26.62 -7.09
C PHE A 99 10.07 28.12 -6.79
N VAL A 100 10.74 28.46 -5.69
CA VAL A 100 11.08 29.84 -5.36
C VAL A 100 12.59 30.02 -5.51
N ARG A 101 13.02 30.91 -6.40
CA ARG A 101 14.45 31.07 -6.78
C ARG A 101 15.41 31.22 -5.59
N THR A 102 14.99 31.86 -4.50
CA THR A 102 15.81 32.07 -3.30
C THR A 102 15.75 30.94 -2.27
N LYS A 103 14.77 30.04 -2.37
CA LYS A 103 14.49 29.01 -1.35
C LYS A 103 14.45 27.59 -1.92
N GLY A 104 14.51 27.41 -3.24
CA GLY A 104 14.32 26.14 -3.91
C GLY A 104 12.86 25.69 -3.90
N TRP A 105 12.65 24.37 -3.93
CA TRP A 105 11.33 23.75 -3.90
C TRP A 105 10.68 23.82 -2.52
N LEU A 106 9.50 24.43 -2.46
CA LEU A 106 8.70 24.55 -1.24
C LEU A 106 7.40 23.78 -1.42
N PHE A 107 7.03 23.01 -0.40
CA PHE A 107 5.72 22.37 -0.36
C PHE A 107 4.63 23.46 -0.39
N SER A 108 3.65 23.27 -1.27
CA SER A 108 2.54 24.19 -1.48
C SER A 108 1.28 23.66 -0.79
N GLU A 109 0.79 22.53 -1.26
CA GLU A 109 -0.49 21.96 -0.83
C GLU A 109 -0.63 20.49 -1.21
N LEU A 110 -1.68 19.86 -0.66
CA LEU A 110 -2.17 18.57 -1.11
C LEU A 110 -3.38 18.77 -2.05
N GLY A 111 -3.26 18.34 -3.29
CA GLY A 111 -4.39 18.15 -4.19
C GLY A 111 -5.05 16.79 -3.91
N PHE A 112 -6.37 16.75 -3.83
CA PHE A 112 -7.12 15.51 -3.61
C PHE A 112 -7.84 15.13 -4.89
N GLY A 113 -7.61 13.91 -5.37
CA GLY A 113 -8.26 13.33 -6.54
C GLY A 113 -9.40 12.40 -6.15
N LYS A 114 -9.54 11.30 -6.89
CA LYS A 114 -10.59 10.31 -6.64
C LYS A 114 -10.41 9.65 -5.27
N ASN A 115 -11.51 9.49 -4.55
CA ASN A 115 -11.57 8.76 -3.28
C ASN A 115 -12.45 7.53 -3.44
N ILE A 116 -11.92 6.35 -3.11
CA ILE A 116 -12.58 5.06 -3.25
C ILE A 116 -12.71 4.45 -1.85
N VAL A 117 -13.93 4.08 -1.46
CA VAL A 117 -14.16 3.30 -0.23
C VAL A 117 -13.84 1.84 -0.53
N LEU A 118 -12.86 1.30 0.19
CA LEU A 118 -12.44 -0.10 0.09
C LEU A 118 -13.21 -1.00 1.06
N SER A 119 -13.61 -0.47 2.21
CA SER A 119 -14.37 -1.20 3.22
C SER A 119 -15.23 -0.24 4.06
N ASP A 120 -16.47 -0.66 4.34
CA ASP A 120 -17.39 0.07 5.21
C ASP A 120 -16.98 -0.06 6.69
N PRO A 121 -17.42 0.88 7.55
CA PRO A 121 -17.24 0.79 9.00
C PRO A 121 -17.57 -0.59 9.59
N GLY A 122 -16.63 -1.15 10.34
CA GLY A 122 -16.84 -2.43 11.05
C GLY A 122 -16.75 -3.68 10.17
N LYS A 123 -16.67 -3.52 8.85
CA LYS A 123 -16.43 -4.61 7.91
C LYS A 123 -14.95 -4.68 7.53
N GLU A 124 -14.03 -4.42 8.44
CA GLU A 124 -12.59 -4.48 8.13
C GLU A 124 -12.09 -5.92 8.13
N SER A 125 -11.07 -6.25 7.33
CA SER A 125 -10.37 -7.52 7.46
C SER A 125 -9.65 -7.59 8.81
N PRO A 126 -9.44 -8.79 9.39
CA PRO A 126 -8.56 -8.89 10.54
C PRO A 126 -7.14 -8.43 10.16
N ASP A 127 -6.44 -7.83 11.13
CA ASP A 127 -5.01 -7.53 10.99
C ASP A 127 -4.25 -8.80 10.61
N LYS A 128 -3.14 -8.65 9.87
CA LYS A 128 -2.39 -9.79 9.31
C LYS A 128 -1.94 -10.76 10.40
N GLU A 129 -1.48 -10.25 11.54
CA GLU A 129 -1.06 -11.02 12.70
C GLU A 129 -2.23 -11.80 13.33
N VAL A 130 -3.42 -11.19 13.36
CA VAL A 130 -4.64 -11.84 13.85
C VAL A 130 -5.08 -12.94 12.90
N ALA A 131 -5.04 -12.69 11.59
CA ALA A 131 -5.37 -13.68 10.57
C ALA A 131 -4.41 -14.88 10.63
N LEU A 132 -3.10 -14.64 10.71
CA LEU A 132 -2.08 -15.69 10.85
C LEU A 132 -2.35 -16.56 12.07
N LYS A 133 -2.60 -15.95 13.23
CA LYS A 133 -2.87 -16.68 14.48
C LYS A 133 -4.13 -17.54 14.39
N LEU A 134 -5.23 -17.00 13.86
CA LEU A 134 -6.47 -17.76 13.68
C LEU A 134 -6.25 -18.97 12.77
N ILE A 135 -5.55 -18.77 11.65
CA ILE A 135 -5.26 -19.83 10.69
C ILE A 135 -4.37 -20.91 11.31
N GLU A 136 -3.32 -20.52 12.05
CA GLU A 136 -2.44 -21.43 12.78
C GLU A 136 -3.20 -22.25 13.83
N ASP A 137 -3.95 -21.58 14.70
CA ASP A 137 -4.77 -22.22 15.75
C ASP A 137 -5.77 -23.20 15.12
N GLY A 138 -6.43 -22.81 14.02
CA GLY A 138 -7.37 -23.66 13.30
C GLY A 138 -6.71 -24.89 12.66
N LEU A 139 -5.51 -24.74 12.08
CA LEU A 139 -4.75 -25.86 11.52
C LEU A 139 -4.31 -26.83 12.63
N LEU A 140 -3.87 -26.31 13.78
CA LEU A 140 -3.47 -27.11 14.95
C LEU A 140 -4.66 -27.83 15.60
N GLN A 141 -5.86 -27.25 15.59
CA GLN A 141 -7.04 -27.91 16.16
C GLN A 141 -7.59 -29.01 15.26
N ASP A 142 -7.55 -28.81 13.94
CA ASP A 142 -8.27 -29.64 12.97
C ASP A 142 -7.38 -30.71 12.31
N ARG A 143 -6.26 -30.30 11.69
CA ARG A 143 -5.43 -31.19 10.86
C ARG A 143 -4.13 -31.64 11.53
N TRP A 144 -3.49 -30.76 12.28
CA TRP A 144 -2.12 -30.92 12.76
C TRP A 144 -2.04 -30.88 14.28
N LYS A 145 -3.00 -31.53 14.94
CA LYS A 145 -3.09 -31.60 16.41
C LYS A 145 -1.83 -32.16 17.04
N GLY A 146 -1.24 -31.38 17.95
CA GLY A 146 -0.01 -31.71 18.67
C GLY A 146 1.28 -31.55 17.85
N LYS A 147 1.21 -30.93 16.67
CA LYS A 147 2.37 -30.68 15.80
C LYS A 147 2.77 -29.21 15.81
N THR A 148 3.86 -28.90 15.12
CA THR A 148 4.36 -27.52 15.00
C THR A 148 4.19 -27.04 13.56
N ILE A 149 3.57 -25.88 13.41
CA ILE A 149 3.48 -25.16 12.14
C ILE A 149 4.64 -24.18 12.07
N GLU A 150 5.33 -24.16 10.94
CA GLU A 150 6.44 -23.26 10.65
C GLU A 150 6.16 -22.50 9.36
N ASN A 151 6.80 -21.34 9.17
CA ASN A 151 6.81 -20.62 7.91
C ASN A 151 5.42 -20.33 7.31
N LEU A 152 4.37 -20.19 8.14
CA LEU A 152 3.03 -19.85 7.68
C LEU A 152 3.06 -18.45 7.04
N LYS A 153 2.74 -18.41 5.76
CA LYS A 153 2.66 -17.19 4.95
C LYS A 153 1.29 -17.11 4.31
N ILE A 154 0.67 -15.95 4.44
CA ILE A 154 -0.60 -15.62 3.78
C ILE A 154 -0.42 -14.35 2.93
N GLY A 155 -1.07 -14.34 1.77
CA GLY A 155 -1.17 -13.17 0.91
C GLY A 155 -2.14 -12.12 1.45
N GLU A 156 -2.30 -11.04 0.69
CA GLU A 156 -3.27 -10.00 0.98
C GLU A 156 -4.72 -10.54 0.90
N PRO A 157 -5.63 -10.09 1.78
CA PRO A 157 -7.00 -10.56 1.80
C PRO A 157 -7.76 -10.14 0.54
N MET A 158 -8.54 -11.06 -0.01
CA MET A 158 -9.59 -10.75 -0.99
C MET A 158 -10.93 -10.64 -0.27
N ALA A 159 -11.52 -9.44 -0.28
CA ALA A 159 -12.85 -9.21 0.27
C ALA A 159 -13.93 -9.85 -0.63
N GLY A 160 -14.97 -10.38 0.00
CA GLY A 160 -16.18 -10.84 -0.65
C GLY A 160 -17.37 -10.82 0.29
N SER A 161 -18.55 -11.11 -0.24
CA SER A 161 -19.77 -11.18 0.55
C SER A 161 -20.73 -12.21 -0.03
N ASP A 162 -21.31 -13.01 0.85
CA ASP A 162 -22.41 -13.92 0.55
C ASP A 162 -23.68 -13.28 1.12
N MET A 163 -24.33 -12.41 0.33
CA MET A 163 -25.48 -11.57 0.71
C MET A 163 -25.22 -10.64 1.91
N GLU A 164 -25.43 -11.12 3.13
CA GLU A 164 -25.31 -10.34 4.37
C GLU A 164 -23.96 -10.59 5.05
N THR A 165 -23.38 -11.78 4.89
CA THR A 165 -22.11 -12.14 5.52
C THR A 165 -20.94 -11.66 4.68
N HIS A 166 -20.10 -10.80 5.27
CA HIS A 166 -18.85 -10.35 4.65
C HIS A 166 -17.70 -11.27 5.06
N TRP A 167 -16.87 -11.64 4.10
CA TRP A 167 -15.77 -12.56 4.31
C TRP A 167 -14.48 -12.08 3.65
N TYR A 168 -13.36 -12.56 4.21
CA TYR A 168 -12.02 -12.28 3.76
C TYR A 168 -11.31 -13.57 3.41
N ARG A 169 -11.00 -13.75 2.12
CA ARG A 169 -10.31 -14.93 1.63
C ARG A 169 -8.81 -14.69 1.65
N TYR A 170 -8.10 -15.60 2.31
CA TYR A 170 -6.64 -15.65 2.32
C TYR A 170 -6.18 -16.87 1.54
N SER A 171 -5.07 -16.69 0.82
CA SER A 171 -4.35 -17.79 0.18
C SER A 171 -2.93 -17.83 0.71
N GLY A 172 -2.36 -19.03 0.85
CA GLY A 172 -1.05 -19.15 1.50
C GLY A 172 -0.41 -20.52 1.38
N GLU A 173 0.67 -20.65 2.15
CA GLU A 173 1.48 -21.84 2.28
C GLU A 173 2.06 -21.91 3.70
N TYR A 174 2.39 -23.12 4.14
CA TYR A 174 2.97 -23.35 5.46
C TYR A 174 3.78 -24.64 5.47
N GLU A 175 4.65 -24.77 6.45
CA GLU A 175 5.37 -26.00 6.73
C GLU A 175 4.88 -26.62 8.03
N VAL A 176 4.98 -27.93 8.14
CA VAL A 176 4.67 -28.66 9.38
C VAL A 176 5.83 -29.57 9.71
N VAL A 177 6.25 -29.54 10.96
CA VAL A 177 7.20 -30.49 11.52
C VAL A 177 6.42 -31.50 12.35
N ASP A 178 6.51 -32.76 11.93
CA ASP A 178 5.94 -33.91 12.60
C ASP A 178 7.08 -34.87 12.98
N TYR A 179 7.57 -34.74 14.21
CA TYR A 179 8.79 -35.40 14.67
C TYR A 179 9.99 -35.09 13.75
N ASN A 180 10.43 -36.05 12.94
CA ASN A 180 11.57 -35.92 12.01
C ASN A 180 11.13 -35.73 10.56
N VAL A 181 9.82 -35.61 10.29
CA VAL A 181 9.28 -35.44 8.95
C VAL A 181 8.78 -34.01 8.79
N ARG A 182 9.31 -33.32 7.77
CA ARG A 182 8.84 -31.99 7.38
C ARG A 182 7.89 -32.12 6.20
N TYR A 183 6.74 -31.46 6.29
CA TYR A 183 5.79 -31.33 5.19
C TYR A 183 5.73 -29.89 4.72
N ALA A 184 5.81 -29.68 3.41
CA ALA A 184 5.52 -28.39 2.78
C ALA A 184 4.09 -28.43 2.24
N CYS A 185 3.25 -27.53 2.71
CA CYS A 185 1.84 -27.41 2.36
C CYS A 185 1.61 -26.16 1.52
N SER A 186 1.17 -26.35 0.27
CA SER A 186 0.85 -25.28 -0.69
C SER A 186 -0.65 -25.20 -0.92
N ASN A 187 -1.15 -24.13 -1.54
CA ASN A 187 -2.59 -23.95 -1.84
C ASN A 187 -3.50 -23.96 -0.60
N LEU A 188 -3.06 -23.34 0.50
CA LEU A 188 -3.95 -23.04 1.62
C LEU A 188 -4.96 -21.98 1.14
N ILE A 189 -6.26 -22.22 1.33
CA ILE A 189 -7.33 -21.28 1.01
C ILE A 189 -8.34 -21.29 2.16
N VAL A 190 -8.53 -20.13 2.79
CA VAL A 190 -9.39 -20.00 3.96
C VAL A 190 -10.16 -18.68 3.91
N ARG A 191 -11.40 -18.70 4.42
CA ARG A 191 -12.21 -17.52 4.63
C ARG A 191 -12.29 -17.19 6.12
N LEU A 192 -12.08 -15.93 6.44
CA LEU A 192 -12.36 -15.36 7.76
C LEU A 192 -13.61 -14.48 7.65
N PHE A 193 -14.58 -14.71 8.53
CA PHE A 193 -15.82 -13.94 8.56
C PHE A 193 -16.30 -13.75 9.99
N LYS A 194 -17.17 -12.77 10.20
CA LYS A 194 -17.89 -12.59 11.47
C LYS A 194 -19.32 -13.01 11.25
N ASP A 195 -19.86 -13.76 12.20
CA ASP A 195 -21.28 -14.09 12.24
C ASP A 195 -22.06 -12.87 12.74
N ASP A 196 -23.29 -12.68 12.25
CA ASP A 196 -24.17 -11.59 12.68
C ASP A 196 -24.50 -11.68 14.18
N SER A 197 -24.45 -12.89 14.74
CA SER A 197 -24.62 -13.15 16.18
C SER A 197 -23.39 -12.76 17.03
N SER A 198 -22.21 -12.65 16.42
CA SER A 198 -20.94 -12.36 17.11
C SER A 198 -20.08 -11.38 16.29
N ALA A 199 -20.50 -10.11 16.26
CA ALA A 199 -19.78 -9.03 15.54
C ALA A 199 -18.32 -8.81 16.00
N THR A 200 -17.90 -9.46 17.09
CA THR A 200 -16.56 -9.36 17.67
C THR A 200 -15.66 -10.55 17.37
N GLU A 201 -16.21 -11.72 17.03
CA GLU A 201 -15.43 -12.96 16.91
C GLU A 201 -15.30 -13.41 15.45
N TRP A 202 -14.05 -13.63 15.03
CA TRP A 202 -13.72 -14.15 13.71
C TRP A 202 -13.87 -15.67 13.67
N LYS A 203 -14.60 -16.17 12.67
CA LYS A 203 -14.75 -17.59 12.37
C LYS A 203 -13.94 -17.96 11.13
N LEU A 204 -13.45 -19.21 11.12
CA LEU A 204 -12.71 -19.81 10.02
C LEU A 204 -13.63 -20.73 9.21
N ASP A 205 -13.58 -20.58 7.89
CA ASP A 205 -14.19 -21.50 6.92
C ASP A 205 -13.12 -21.96 5.93
N TRP A 206 -12.74 -23.23 6.05
CA TRP A 206 -11.71 -23.84 5.21
C TRP A 206 -12.25 -24.15 3.82
N LYS A 207 -11.64 -23.59 2.78
CA LYS A 207 -11.86 -24.04 1.40
C LYS A 207 -10.85 -25.09 0.99
N GLU A 208 -9.58 -24.85 1.29
CA GLU A 208 -8.51 -25.82 1.13
C GLU A 208 -7.53 -25.70 2.31
N LYS A 209 -7.21 -26.80 2.99
CA LYS A 209 -6.23 -26.81 4.10
C LYS A 209 -4.79 -26.99 3.62
N GLY A 210 -4.56 -26.79 2.32
CA GLY A 210 -3.29 -26.99 1.63
C GLY A 210 -3.01 -28.45 1.22
N ILE A 211 -2.32 -28.61 0.10
CA ILE A 211 -1.81 -29.88 -0.41
C ILE A 211 -0.40 -30.04 0.13
N CYS A 212 -0.21 -31.05 0.99
CA CYS A 212 1.03 -31.25 1.72
C CYS A 212 1.85 -32.38 1.11
N ARG A 213 3.13 -32.09 0.87
CA ARG A 213 4.12 -33.07 0.41
C ARG A 213 5.25 -33.14 1.41
N GLN A 214 5.78 -34.33 1.64
CA GLN A 214 6.99 -34.47 2.44
C GLN A 214 8.10 -33.68 1.75
N ALA A 215 8.68 -32.72 2.46
CA ALA A 215 9.90 -32.06 2.00
C ALA A 215 10.98 -33.13 2.03
N ALA A 216 11.51 -33.50 0.85
CA ALA A 216 12.59 -34.46 0.76
C ALA A 216 13.75 -33.93 1.62
N GLY A 217 14.03 -34.61 2.72
CA GLY A 217 15.31 -34.45 3.39
C GLY A 217 16.37 -34.84 2.37
N ASN A 218 17.35 -33.98 2.13
CA ASN A 218 18.59 -34.40 1.49
C ASN A 218 19.13 -35.57 2.32
N ASN A 219 18.88 -36.81 1.89
CA ASN A 219 19.64 -37.96 2.34
C ASN A 219 21.05 -37.80 1.76
N PRO A 220 22.11 -37.61 2.57
CA PRO A 220 23.46 -37.45 2.04
C PRO A 220 24.08 -38.78 1.56
N ASN A 221 23.30 -39.86 1.43
CA ASN A 221 23.82 -41.22 1.28
C ASN A 221 23.28 -41.98 0.06
N GLU A 222 23.06 -41.28 -1.05
CA GLU A 222 22.87 -41.92 -2.37
C GLU A 222 24.02 -41.55 -3.32
N SER A 223 25.25 -41.75 -2.86
CA SER A 223 26.44 -41.75 -3.71
C SER A 223 27.49 -42.70 -3.15
N ALA A 224 27.17 -43.99 -3.07
CA ALA A 224 28.17 -45.05 -3.02
C ALA A 224 27.51 -46.40 -3.32
N SER A 225 27.58 -46.83 -4.57
CA SER A 225 27.74 -48.25 -4.87
C SER A 225 28.61 -48.37 -6.13
N PRO A 226 29.66 -49.23 -6.09
CA PRO A 226 30.55 -49.48 -7.23
C PRO A 226 29.87 -50.26 -8.36
#